data_AF-A0A923F7X4-F1
#
_entry.id   AF-A0A923F7X4-F1
#
_cell.length_a   1.000
_cell.length_b   1.000
_cell.length_c   1.000
_cell.angle_alpha   90.00
_cell.angle_beta   90.00
_cell.angle_gamma   90.00
#
_symmetry.space_group_name_H-M   'P 1'
#
loop_
_entity.id
_entity.type
_entity.pdbx_description
1 polymer ?
#
loop_
_entity_poly.entity_id
_entity_poly.type
_entity_poly.pdbx_seq_one_letter_code
_entity_poly.pdbx_strand_id
1 'polypeptide(L)'
;MSNAAQNPLRLHPAPESATVELLYRIFGDVLIPLEKIREQYFRNLNEQSFVTEINSGRIQLPITTLDTSRKALKYAHIRHVASLIDIRAYKADEDMQRQQDGQRQTAPTPLTVVTTSQ
;
A
#
# COMPACT_ATOMS: atom_id res chain seq x y z
N MET A 1 -9.46 -39.37 -7.31
CA MET A 1 -10.18 -38.14 -6.90
C MET A 1 -9.15 -37.04 -6.79
N SER A 2 -9.11 -36.15 -7.78
CA SER A 2 -8.06 -35.14 -7.96
C SER A 2 -8.20 -34.04 -6.91
N ASN A 3 -7.25 -33.95 -5.99
CA ASN A 3 -7.13 -32.86 -5.02
C ASN A 3 -6.65 -31.61 -5.78
N ALA A 4 -7.58 -30.85 -6.35
CA ALA A 4 -7.27 -29.58 -6.99
C ALA A 4 -6.75 -28.61 -5.93
N ALA A 5 -5.51 -28.17 -6.10
CA ALA A 5 -4.77 -27.28 -5.23
C ALA A 5 -5.65 -26.13 -4.72
N GLN A 6 -6.09 -26.23 -3.45
CA GLN A 6 -6.66 -25.11 -2.72
C GLN A 6 -5.55 -24.07 -2.57
N ASN A 7 -5.56 -23.05 -3.42
CA ASN A 7 -4.68 -21.89 -3.27
C ASN A 7 -4.95 -21.31 -1.87
N PRO A 8 -3.95 -21.25 -0.98
CA PRO A 8 -4.18 -20.79 0.40
C PRO A 8 -4.81 -19.40 0.34
N LEU A 9 -5.98 -19.23 0.97
CA LEU A 9 -6.59 -17.92 1.14
C LEU A 9 -5.60 -17.06 1.91
N ARG A 10 -4.84 -16.23 1.20
CA ARG A 10 -4.08 -15.14 1.79
C ARG A 10 -5.11 -14.14 2.29
N LEU A 11 -5.52 -14.29 3.54
CA LEU A 11 -6.33 -13.32 4.27
C LEU A 11 -5.45 -12.07 4.44
N HIS A 12 -5.44 -11.22 3.42
CA HIS A 12 -4.98 -9.86 3.59
C HIS A 12 -5.89 -9.20 4.64
N PRO A 13 -5.35 -8.38 5.56
CA PRO A 13 -6.19 -7.63 6.49
C PRO A 13 -7.24 -6.88 5.68
N ALA A 14 -8.49 -6.98 6.11
CA ALA A 14 -9.56 -6.26 5.43
C ALA A 14 -9.22 -4.76 5.47
N PRO A 15 -9.34 -4.05 4.34
CA PRO A 15 -9.08 -2.62 4.32
C PRO A 15 -10.04 -1.89 5.24
N GLU A 16 -9.62 -0.71 5.71
CA GLU A 16 -10.47 0.15 6.50
C GLU A 16 -11.70 0.56 5.68
N SER A 17 -12.89 0.49 6.29
CA SER A 17 -14.14 0.83 5.59
C SER A 17 -14.17 2.30 5.16
N ALA A 18 -13.59 3.19 5.97
CA ALA A 18 -13.48 4.61 5.64
C ALA A 18 -12.66 4.85 4.36
N THR A 19 -11.52 4.16 4.19
CA THR A 19 -10.71 4.24 2.96
C THR A 19 -11.50 3.78 1.75
N VAL A 20 -12.25 2.69 1.86
CA VAL A 20 -13.10 2.18 0.77
C VAL A 20 -14.19 3.19 0.40
N GLU A 21 -14.88 3.78 1.37
CA GLU A 21 -15.91 4.78 1.12
C GLU A 21 -15.34 6.03 0.43
N LEU A 22 -14.18 6.51 0.86
CA LEU A 22 -13.53 7.67 0.25
C LEU A 22 -13.11 7.39 -1.19
N LEU A 23 -12.53 6.22 -1.45
CA LEU A 23 -12.20 5.80 -2.81
C LEU A 23 -13.44 5.71 -3.69
N TYR A 24 -14.57 5.26 -3.14
CA TYR A 24 -15.82 5.17 -3.90
C TYR A 24 -16.33 6.56 -4.28
N ARG A 25 -16.22 7.54 -3.38
CA ARG A 25 -16.55 8.95 -3.69
C ARG A 25 -15.63 9.55 -4.75
N ILE A 26 -14.37 9.12 -4.83
CA ILE A 26 -13.39 9.64 -5.79
C ILE A 26 -13.57 9.01 -7.17
N PHE A 27 -13.68 7.68 -7.24
CA PHE A 27 -13.67 6.94 -8.50
C PHE A 27 -15.08 6.66 -9.04
N GLY A 28 -16.09 6.66 -8.16
CA GLY A 28 -17.50 6.45 -8.51
C GLY A 28 -17.86 5.00 -8.82
N ASP A 29 -16.95 4.04 -8.63
CA ASP A 29 -17.16 2.64 -8.97
C ASP A 29 -16.30 1.72 -8.07
N VAL A 30 -16.74 0.47 -7.93
CA VAL A 30 -16.06 -0.61 -7.24
C VAL A 30 -14.94 -1.20 -8.11
N LEU A 31 -15.13 -1.25 -9.43
CA LEU A 31 -14.10 -1.66 -10.38
C LEU A 31 -13.46 -0.42 -11.00
N ILE A 32 -12.23 -0.14 -10.57
CA ILE A 32 -11.52 1.07 -10.98
C ILE A 32 -10.59 0.73 -12.14
N PRO A 33 -10.71 1.39 -13.32
CA PRO A 33 -9.77 1.22 -14.42
C PRO A 33 -8.35 1.50 -13.96
N LEU A 34 -7.39 0.67 -14.38
CA LEU A 34 -5.97 0.83 -14.01
C LEU A 34 -5.44 2.22 -14.36
N GLU A 35 -5.89 2.78 -15.47
CA GLU A 35 -5.45 4.10 -15.92
C GLU A 35 -5.84 5.21 -14.94
N LYS A 36 -7.06 5.16 -14.39
CA LYS A 36 -7.48 6.12 -13.35
C LYS A 36 -6.63 6.01 -12.07
N ILE A 37 -6.26 4.79 -11.69
CA ILE A 37 -5.40 4.54 -10.52
C ILE A 37 -4.00 5.10 -10.77
N ARG A 38 -3.45 4.84 -11.96
CA ARG A 38 -2.14 5.34 -12.39
C ARG A 38 -2.12 6.86 -12.37
N GLU A 39 -3.10 7.49 -13.00
CA GLU A 39 -3.22 8.95 -13.04
C GLU A 39 -3.41 9.58 -11.66
N GLN A 40 -4.05 8.90 -10.71
CA GLN A 40 -4.17 9.46 -9.36
C GLN A 40 -2.90 9.28 -8.53
N TYR A 41 -2.39 8.06 -8.42
CA TYR A 41 -1.39 7.71 -7.41
C TYR A 41 0.01 7.48 -7.96
N PHE A 42 0.14 7.20 -9.26
CA PHE A 42 1.39 6.79 -9.91
C PHE A 42 1.69 7.65 -11.14
N ARG A 43 1.48 8.98 -11.04
CA ARG A 43 1.68 9.93 -12.15
C ARG A 43 3.10 9.93 -12.72
N ASN A 44 4.07 9.52 -11.91
CA ASN A 44 5.47 9.36 -12.32
C ASN A 44 5.72 8.11 -13.18
N LEU A 45 4.78 7.18 -13.25
CA LEU A 45 4.88 5.96 -14.05
C LEU A 45 4.01 6.09 -15.30
N ASN A 46 4.59 5.71 -16.44
CA ASN A 46 3.82 5.46 -17.66
C ASN A 46 3.04 4.12 -17.53
N GLU A 47 2.10 3.88 -18.44
CA GLU A 47 1.25 2.68 -18.42
C GLU A 47 2.06 1.37 -18.40
N GLN A 48 3.11 1.27 -19.22
CA GLN A 48 3.92 0.06 -19.33
C GLN A 48 4.72 -0.20 -18.05
N SER A 49 5.37 0.83 -17.50
CA SER A 49 6.10 0.76 -16.24
C SER A 49 5.16 0.40 -15.08
N PHE A 50 3.97 1.01 -15.02
CA PHE A 50 3.00 0.72 -13.97
C PHE A 50 2.57 -0.76 -13.98
N VAL A 51 2.20 -1.29 -15.16
CA VAL A 51 1.84 -2.71 -15.30
C VAL A 51 3.03 -3.62 -14.98
N THR A 52 4.24 -3.24 -15.38
CA THR A 52 5.47 -4.01 -15.08
C THR A 52 5.72 -4.09 -13.58
N GLU A 53 5.55 -2.98 -12.84
CA GLU A 53 5.73 -2.95 -11.39
C GLU A 53 4.62 -3.69 -10.62
N ILE A 54 3.42 -3.79 -11.19
CA ILE A 54 2.38 -4.67 -10.65
C ILE A 54 2.75 -6.14 -10.87
N ASN A 55 3.15 -6.50 -12.08
CA ASN A 55 3.51 -7.89 -12.42
C ASN A 55 4.78 -8.37 -11.68
N SER A 56 5.72 -7.45 -11.38
CA SER A 56 6.91 -7.75 -10.57
C SER A 56 6.57 -7.95 -9.09
N GLY A 57 5.36 -7.57 -8.65
CA GLY A 57 4.93 -7.60 -7.27
C GLY A 57 5.40 -6.41 -6.44
N ARG A 58 6.12 -5.43 -7.02
CA ARG A 58 6.49 -4.19 -6.30
C ARG A 58 5.26 -3.39 -5.91
N ILE A 59 4.26 -3.35 -6.80
CA ILE A 59 2.93 -2.79 -6.52
C ILE A 59 1.99 -3.96 -6.30
N GLN A 60 1.62 -4.20 -5.04
CA GLN A 60 0.71 -5.29 -4.66
C GLN A 60 -0.73 -4.90 -4.98
N LEU A 61 -1.08 -4.88 -6.27
CA LEU A 61 -2.40 -4.55 -6.77
C LEU A 61 -2.90 -5.63 -7.74
N PRO A 62 -3.73 -6.58 -7.28
CA PRO A 62 -4.33 -7.59 -8.16
C PRO A 62 -5.13 -6.95 -9.30
N ILE A 63 -4.86 -7.40 -10.52
CA ILE A 63 -5.55 -6.95 -11.74
C ILE A 63 -6.61 -7.98 -12.13
N THR A 64 -7.77 -7.49 -12.55
CA THR A 64 -8.84 -8.29 -13.14
C THR A 64 -9.29 -7.71 -14.48
N THR A 65 -9.87 -8.55 -15.34
CA THR A 65 -10.50 -8.16 -16.61
C THR A 65 -11.92 -8.70 -16.64
N LEU A 66 -12.85 -7.96 -17.25
CA LEU A 66 -14.24 -8.39 -17.41
C LEU A 66 -14.49 -9.20 -18.69
N ASP A 67 -13.49 -9.26 -19.58
CA ASP A 67 -13.53 -10.00 -20.83
C ASP A 67 -12.20 -10.78 -20.99
N THR A 68 -12.25 -11.81 -21.83
CA THR A 68 -11.12 -12.67 -22.24
C THR A 68 -10.30 -12.08 -23.39
N SER A 69 -10.76 -10.95 -23.96
CA SER A 69 -10.03 -10.25 -25.02
C SER A 69 -8.64 -9.79 -24.56
N ARG A 70 -7.66 -9.93 -25.46
CA ARG A 70 -6.29 -9.41 -25.25
C ARG A 70 -6.23 -7.88 -25.13
N LYS A 71 -7.28 -7.19 -25.58
CA LYS A 71 -7.45 -5.73 -25.47
C LYS A 71 -8.45 -5.34 -24.38
N ALA A 72 -8.86 -6.29 -23.52
CA ALA A 72 -9.78 -6.00 -22.45
C ALA A 72 -9.21 -4.94 -21.51
N LEU A 73 -10.08 -4.04 -21.05
CA LEU A 73 -9.72 -3.09 -20.01
C LEU A 73 -9.35 -3.84 -18.74
N LYS A 74 -8.27 -3.36 -18.12
CA LYS A 74 -7.77 -3.88 -16.84
C LYS A 74 -8.34 -3.03 -15.71
N TYR A 75 -8.82 -3.70 -14.69
CA TYR A 75 -9.41 -3.09 -13.50
C TYR A 75 -8.72 -3.59 -12.24
N ALA A 76 -8.81 -2.80 -11.18
CA ALA A 76 -8.58 -3.25 -9.83
C ALA A 76 -9.84 -3.04 -8.99
N HIS A 77 -10.13 -3.99 -8.11
CA HIS A 77 -11.23 -3.85 -7.16
C HIS A 77 -10.86 -2.81 -6.10
N ILE A 78 -11.81 -1.95 -5.73
CA ILE A 78 -11.63 -0.86 -4.75
C ILE A 78 -11.01 -1.33 -3.42
N ARG A 79 -11.40 -2.51 -2.93
CA ARG A 79 -10.83 -3.11 -1.72
C ARG A 79 -9.33 -3.37 -1.83
N HIS A 80 -8.82 -3.74 -3.00
CA HIS A 80 -7.39 -3.94 -3.20
C HIS A 80 -6.64 -2.61 -3.20
N VAL A 81 -7.22 -1.57 -3.80
CA VAL A 81 -6.67 -0.21 -3.76
C VAL A 81 -6.63 0.31 -2.32
N ALA A 82 -7.72 0.14 -1.57
CA ALA A 82 -7.78 0.51 -0.16
C ALA A 82 -6.71 -0.22 0.66
N SER A 83 -6.59 -1.55 0.49
CA SER A 83 -5.59 -2.35 1.20
C SER A 83 -4.17 -1.88 0.90
N LEU A 84 -3.87 -1.50 -0.34
CA LEU A 84 -2.58 -0.95 -0.72
C LEU A 84 -2.28 0.36 0.01
N ILE A 85 -3.26 1.27 0.13
CA ILE A 85 -3.12 2.53 0.83
C ILE A 85 -2.89 2.29 2.32
N ASP A 86 -3.73 1.46 2.96
CA ASP A 86 -3.65 1.19 4.39
C ASP A 86 -2.32 0.52 4.78
N ILE A 87 -1.84 -0.45 3.98
CA ILE A 87 -0.53 -1.08 4.18
C ILE A 87 0.62 -0.06 4.06
N ARG A 88 0.51 0.90 3.13
CA ARG A 88 1.54 1.93 2.93
C ARG A 88 1.53 2.95 4.08
N ALA A 89 0.36 3.32 4.58
CA ALA A 89 0.22 4.18 5.74
C ALA A 89 0.84 3.53 6.99
N TYR A 90 0.47 2.28 7.29
CA TYR A 90 1.01 1.54 8.44
C TYR A 90 2.55 1.44 8.41
N LYS A 91 3.13 1.14 7.24
CA LYS A 91 4.60 1.10 7.09
C LYS A 91 5.26 2.45 7.31
N ALA A 92 4.64 3.53 6.83
CA ALA A 92 5.16 4.87 7.04
C ALA A 92 5.14 5.26 8.53
N ASP A 93 4.09 4.87 9.25
CA ASP A 93 4.00 5.09 10.70
C ASP A 93 5.08 4.29 11.45
N GLU A 94 5.29 3.01 11.12
CA GLU A 94 6.37 2.21 11.70
C GLU A 94 7.76 2.82 11.44
N ASP A 95 8.02 3.30 10.22
CA ASP A 95 9.27 3.93 9.85
C ASP A 95 9.50 5.26 10.60
N MET A 96 8.45 6.06 10.78
CA MET A 96 8.49 7.31 11.54
C MET A 96 8.79 7.06 13.02
N GLN A 97 8.16 6.06 13.61
CA GLN A 97 8.39 5.69 15.01
C GLN A 97 9.84 5.21 15.24
N ARG A 98 10.37 4.37 14.34
CA ARG A 98 11.76 3.91 14.40
C ARG A 98 12.77 5.06 14.34
N GLN A 99 12.51 6.08 13.51
CA GLN A 99 13.39 7.25 13.41
C GLN A 99 13.39 8.07 14.71
N GLN A 100 12.24 8.27 15.34
CA GLN A 100 12.13 9.00 16.60
C GLN A 100 12.84 8.27 17.76
N ASP A 101 12.71 6.95 17.83
CA ASP A 101 13.40 6.14 18.85
C ASP A 101 14.92 6.15 18.66
N GLY A 102 15.40 6.10 17.42
CA GLY A 102 16.81 6.28 17.09
C GLY A 102 17.34 7.66 17.46
N GLN A 103 16.56 8.72 17.23
CA GLN A 103 16.93 10.09 17.61
C GLN A 103 16.95 10.30 19.13
N ARG A 104 16.00 9.71 19.87
CA ARG A 104 15.97 9.76 21.35
C ARG A 104 17.19 9.11 21.98
N GLN A 105 17.76 8.07 21.35
CA GLN A 105 18.96 7.40 21.84
C GLN A 105 20.26 8.17 21.55
N THR A 106 20.23 9.15 20.64
CA THR A 106 21.40 10.00 20.32
C THR A 106 21.49 11.30 21.14
N ALA A 107 20.55 11.57 22.05
CA ALA A 107 20.65 12.71 22.95
C ALA A 107 21.79 12.49 23.96
N PRO A 108 22.85 13.33 23.99
CA PRO A 108 23.93 13.16 24.94
C PRO A 108 23.41 13.41 26.36
N THR A 109 23.72 12.47 27.25
CA THR A 109 23.58 12.61 28.70
C THR A 109 24.14 13.98 29.13
N PRO A 110 23.38 14.87 29.78
CA PRO A 110 23.97 16.07 30.34
C PRO A 110 24.97 15.62 31.42
N LEU A 111 26.26 15.87 31.16
CA LEU A 111 27.34 15.67 32.12
C LEU A 111 26.94 16.36 33.42
N THR A 112 26.73 15.56 34.46
CA THR A 112 26.42 16.04 35.80
C THR A 112 27.52 17.02 36.22
N VAL A 113 27.17 18.30 36.39
CA VAL A 113 28.04 19.29 37.02
C VAL A 113 28.24 18.84 38.47
N VAL A 114 29.41 18.29 38.76
CA VAL A 114 29.86 18.06 40.13
C VAL A 114 30.12 19.45 40.72
N THR A 115 29.18 19.92 41.54
CA THR A 115 29.45 20.91 42.58
C THR A 115 29.95 20.12 43.77
N THR A 116 31.25 20.19 44.05
CA THR A 116 31.77 19.91 45.39
C THR A 116 32.53 21.14 45.84
N SER A 117 31.83 21.94 46.63
CA SER A 117 32.41 22.92 47.54
C SER A 117 33.17 22.20 48.65
N GLN A 118 34.37 22.67 48.98
CA GLN A 118 34.92 22.94 50.33
C GLN A 118 36.39 23.30 50.21
#